data_AF-A0A497L8T2-F1
#
_entry.id   AF-A0A497L8T2-F1
#
_cell.length_a   1.000
_cell.length_b   1.000
_cell.length_c   1.000
_cell.angle_alpha   90.00
_cell.angle_beta   90.00
_cell.angle_gamma   90.00
#
_symmetry.space_group_name_H-M   'P 1'
#
loop_
_entity.id
_entity.type
_entity.pdbx_description
1 polymer ?
#
loop_
_entity_poly.entity_id
_entity_poly.type
_entity_poly.pdbx_seq_one_letter_code
_entity_poly.pdbx_strand_id
1 'polypeptide(L)'
;MVLIVAEELRKGPFIDPWGSVLVEDYVRIMERFGLEPFTDELLKALPRPNKLMRRKIVFCHRDLWAVAKAIREGEPFYVLTGIMPSAPKIHLGTRMVIENFKYFQDVGASEAYLLVADVEAVATRGLTLEEARKRALEFHIPAYLALGIDPDRTKFYFQSENRTVLRLAACFSGKVTMAQMEAIYGTVTPGKVIAALLDAADVLYPQVRARGMIGVIPVGIDQDPHMRLMRDIVRRTKREFGFVPPASVYHKFTP
;
A
#
# COMPACT_ATOMS: atom_id res chain seq x y z
N MET A 1 9.39 -45.61 -16.66
CA MET A 1 8.27 -44.65 -16.86
C MET A 1 7.79 -44.18 -15.48
N VAL A 2 8.68 -43.50 -14.75
CA VAL A 2 8.48 -43.02 -13.38
C VAL A 2 9.20 -41.68 -13.31
N LEU A 3 8.59 -40.62 -13.87
CA LEU A 3 9.12 -39.24 -13.83
C LEU A 3 8.16 -38.27 -14.55
N ILE A 4 6.86 -38.27 -14.22
CA ILE A 4 5.95 -37.19 -14.70
C ILE A 4 4.99 -36.67 -13.60
N VAL A 5 4.77 -37.39 -12.49
CA VAL A 5 3.72 -37.00 -11.52
C VAL A 5 4.26 -36.25 -10.27
N ALA A 6 5.48 -35.72 -10.31
CA ALA A 6 6.11 -35.08 -9.14
C ALA A 6 6.25 -33.55 -9.20
N GLU A 7 5.94 -32.90 -10.34
CA GLU A 7 6.15 -31.45 -10.49
C GLU A 7 4.92 -30.55 -10.26
N GLU A 8 3.70 -31.09 -10.31
CA GLU A 8 2.47 -30.28 -10.18
C GLU A 8 2.05 -29.96 -8.73
N LEU A 9 2.69 -30.53 -7.71
CA LEU A 9 2.29 -30.38 -6.30
C LEU A 9 3.14 -29.38 -5.47
N ARG A 10 4.04 -28.61 -6.10
CA ARG A 10 4.94 -27.68 -5.38
C ARG A 10 4.68 -26.18 -5.57
N LYS A 11 3.61 -25.79 -6.26
CA LYS A 11 3.25 -24.38 -6.42
C LYS A 11 2.01 -24.06 -5.60
N GLY A 12 2.23 -23.57 -4.37
CA GLY A 12 1.19 -22.78 -3.70
C GLY A 12 0.80 -21.57 -4.57
N PRO A 13 -0.35 -20.92 -4.34
CA PRO A 13 -0.82 -19.82 -5.19
C PRO A 13 0.29 -18.77 -5.36
N PHE A 14 0.70 -18.55 -6.62
CA PHE A 14 1.66 -17.52 -6.98
C PHE A 14 0.92 -16.19 -6.99
N ILE A 15 1.21 -15.35 -6.01
CA ILE A 15 0.54 -14.06 -5.83
C ILE A 15 1.60 -13.02 -6.04
N ASP A 16 1.42 -12.32 -7.13
CA ASP A 16 2.15 -11.13 -7.48
C ASP A 16 1.14 -9.96 -7.59
N PRO A 17 1.61 -8.71 -7.68
CA PRO A 17 0.79 -7.53 -7.99
C PRO A 17 -0.08 -7.62 -9.26
N TRP A 18 -0.05 -8.73 -10.01
CA TRP A 18 -0.54 -8.86 -11.37
C TRP A 18 -1.50 -10.06 -11.59
N GLY A 19 -1.75 -10.93 -10.60
CA GLY A 19 -2.56 -12.17 -10.73
C GLY A 19 -3.95 -12.16 -10.08
N SER A 20 -4.82 -13.12 -10.44
CA SER A 20 -6.19 -13.31 -9.89
C SER A 20 -6.29 -14.51 -8.92
N VAL A 21 -7.14 -14.44 -7.89
CA VAL A 21 -7.10 -15.34 -6.70
C VAL A 21 -8.50 -15.83 -6.24
N LEU A 22 -8.61 -17.10 -5.79
CA LEU A 22 -9.84 -17.75 -5.25
C LEU A 22 -10.02 -17.56 -3.72
N VAL A 23 -11.17 -17.97 -3.15
CA VAL A 23 -11.49 -17.76 -1.72
C VAL A 23 -10.61 -18.60 -0.75
N GLU A 24 -10.35 -19.86 -1.08
CA GLU A 24 -9.50 -20.77 -0.30
C GLU A 24 -8.04 -20.31 -0.26
N ASP A 25 -7.63 -19.49 -1.23
CA ASP A 25 -6.31 -18.90 -1.27
C ASP A 25 -6.12 -17.85 -0.17
N TYR A 26 -7.16 -17.13 0.27
CA TYR A 26 -6.99 -16.04 1.26
C TYR A 26 -6.50 -16.50 2.63
N VAL A 27 -6.87 -17.70 3.09
CA VAL A 27 -6.33 -18.25 4.35
C VAL A 27 -4.85 -18.57 4.21
N ARG A 28 -4.48 -19.27 3.14
CA ARG A 28 -3.08 -19.61 2.83
C ARG A 28 -2.22 -18.36 2.63
N ILE A 29 -2.79 -17.32 2.04
CA ILE A 29 -2.19 -16.00 1.88
C ILE A 29 -1.85 -15.40 3.24
N MET A 30 -2.82 -15.35 4.15
CA MET A 30 -2.61 -14.77 5.46
C MET A 30 -1.50 -15.52 6.21
N GLU A 31 -1.51 -16.85 6.18
CA GLU A 31 -0.46 -17.67 6.80
C GLU A 31 0.91 -17.42 6.17
N ARG A 32 0.99 -17.42 4.83
CA ARG A 32 2.25 -17.21 4.09
C ARG A 32 2.85 -15.82 4.34
N PHE A 33 2.02 -14.80 4.41
CA PHE A 33 2.46 -13.42 4.61
C PHE A 33 2.51 -13.01 6.09
N GLY A 34 2.10 -13.88 7.01
CA GLY A 34 2.01 -13.59 8.44
C GLY A 34 1.10 -12.38 8.71
N LEU A 35 -0.10 -12.41 8.13
CA LEU A 35 -1.14 -11.40 8.27
C LEU A 35 -2.17 -11.84 9.31
N GLU A 36 -2.71 -10.86 10.03
CA GLU A 36 -3.73 -11.09 11.05
C GLU A 36 -5.13 -11.02 10.42
N PRO A 37 -6.06 -11.92 10.79
CA PRO A 37 -7.43 -11.86 10.30
C PRO A 37 -8.16 -10.62 10.83
N PHE A 38 -9.03 -10.04 10.02
CA PHE A 38 -9.89 -8.92 10.42
C PHE A 38 -11.09 -9.45 11.23
N THR A 39 -10.90 -9.60 12.54
CA THR A 39 -11.90 -10.22 13.43
C THR A 39 -13.07 -9.30 13.79
N ASP A 40 -14.10 -9.84 14.45
CA ASP A 40 -15.22 -9.05 14.94
C ASP A 40 -14.85 -8.17 16.15
N GLU A 41 -13.86 -8.60 16.93
CA GLU A 41 -13.29 -7.81 18.02
C GLU A 41 -12.64 -6.54 17.46
N LEU A 42 -11.83 -6.68 16.41
CA LEU A 42 -11.21 -5.52 15.73
C LEU A 42 -12.27 -4.63 15.08
N LEU A 43 -13.29 -5.22 14.45
CA LEU A 43 -14.41 -4.47 13.89
C LEU A 43 -15.10 -3.60 14.97
N LYS A 44 -15.31 -4.16 16.17
CA LYS A 44 -15.92 -3.43 17.31
C LYS A 44 -14.99 -2.37 17.90
N ALA A 45 -13.68 -2.56 17.83
CA ALA A 45 -12.68 -1.60 18.32
C ALA A 45 -12.57 -0.33 17.45
N LEU A 46 -13.00 -0.41 16.19
CA LEU A 46 -12.95 0.68 15.23
C LEU A 46 -14.25 1.51 15.24
N PRO A 47 -14.18 2.87 15.25
CA PRO A 47 -15.38 3.69 15.28
C PRO A 47 -16.07 3.76 13.91
N ARG A 48 -17.36 3.44 13.86
CA ARG A 48 -18.19 3.50 12.65
C ARG A 48 -17.55 2.82 11.42
N PRO A 49 -17.12 1.53 11.50
CA PRO A 49 -16.42 0.85 10.40
C PRO A 49 -17.23 0.90 9.11
N ASN A 50 -16.58 1.11 7.96
CA ASN A 50 -17.28 1.21 6.68
C ASN A 50 -17.92 -0.12 6.24
N LYS A 51 -18.73 -0.10 5.16
CA LYS A 51 -19.42 -1.30 4.66
C LYS A 51 -18.44 -2.42 4.24
N LEU A 52 -17.24 -2.09 3.77
CA LEU A 52 -16.24 -3.08 3.33
C LEU A 52 -15.70 -3.87 4.53
N MET A 53 -15.47 -3.19 5.65
CA MET A 53 -15.09 -3.80 6.92
C MET A 53 -16.23 -4.65 7.50
N ARG A 54 -17.45 -4.09 7.58
CA ARG A 54 -18.62 -4.81 8.13
C ARG A 54 -18.99 -6.07 7.34
N ARG A 55 -18.76 -6.07 6.02
CA ARG A 55 -19.03 -7.21 5.12
C ARG A 55 -17.84 -8.16 4.96
N LYS A 56 -16.75 -7.97 5.72
CA LYS A 56 -15.53 -8.81 5.64
C LYS A 56 -14.94 -8.87 4.22
N ILE A 57 -15.09 -7.77 3.48
CA ILE A 57 -14.37 -7.53 2.22
C ILE A 57 -12.94 -7.10 2.57
N VAL A 58 -12.79 -6.21 3.56
CA VAL A 58 -11.54 -6.10 4.32
C VAL A 58 -11.46 -7.34 5.21
N PHE A 59 -10.47 -8.20 4.98
CA PHE A 59 -10.45 -9.55 5.55
C PHE A 59 -9.20 -9.83 6.39
N CYS A 60 -8.12 -9.08 6.19
CA CYS A 60 -6.92 -9.18 7.00
C CYS A 60 -6.22 -7.83 7.13
N HIS A 61 -5.26 -7.76 8.03
CA HIS A 61 -4.49 -6.56 8.32
C HIS A 61 -3.09 -6.91 8.82
N ARG A 62 -2.29 -5.86 9.04
CA ARG A 62 -1.04 -5.92 9.79
C ARG A 62 -0.99 -4.72 10.73
N ASP A 63 -0.74 -4.97 12.02
CA ASP A 63 -0.56 -3.94 13.05
C ASP A 63 -1.74 -2.94 13.21
N LEU A 64 -2.94 -3.26 12.72
CA LEU A 64 -4.09 -2.35 12.76
C LEU A 64 -4.56 -2.05 14.18
N TRP A 65 -4.28 -2.94 15.14
CA TRP A 65 -4.53 -2.70 16.56
C TRP A 65 -3.82 -1.44 17.08
N ALA A 66 -2.62 -1.12 16.57
CA ALA A 66 -1.92 0.12 16.94
C ALA A 66 -2.68 1.36 16.46
N VAL A 67 -3.26 1.31 15.27
CA VAL A 67 -4.09 2.40 14.73
C VAL A 67 -5.42 2.51 15.48
N ALA A 68 -6.06 1.37 15.80
CA ALA A 68 -7.29 1.36 16.60
C ALA A 68 -7.05 1.96 18.01
N LYS A 69 -5.91 1.63 18.63
CA LYS A 69 -5.45 2.26 19.88
C LYS A 69 -5.29 3.77 19.70
N ALA A 70 -4.56 4.19 18.67
CA ALA A 70 -4.32 5.61 18.39
C ALA A 70 -5.62 6.40 18.20
N ILE A 71 -6.58 5.85 17.44
CA ILE A 71 -7.91 6.44 17.26
C ILE A 71 -8.64 6.60 18.60
N ARG A 72 -8.63 5.56 19.44
CA ARG A 72 -9.32 5.57 20.74
C ARG A 72 -8.69 6.56 21.73
N GLU A 73 -7.37 6.68 21.69
CA GLU A 73 -6.59 7.52 22.62
C GLU A 73 -6.37 8.94 22.08
N GLY A 74 -6.81 9.24 20.85
CA GLY A 74 -6.59 10.52 20.19
C GLY A 74 -5.12 10.77 19.83
N GLU A 75 -4.31 9.71 19.71
CA GLU A 75 -2.93 9.82 19.29
C GLU A 75 -2.85 10.08 17.78
N PRO A 76 -1.88 10.89 17.32
CA PRO A 76 -1.77 11.23 15.91
C PRO A 76 -1.38 10.02 15.06
N PHE A 77 -2.03 9.90 13.90
CA PHE A 77 -1.72 8.91 12.87
C PHE A 77 -1.98 9.51 11.48
N TYR A 78 -1.38 8.91 10.44
CA TYR A 78 -1.66 9.29 9.06
C TYR A 78 -2.27 8.16 8.25
N VAL A 79 -3.05 8.52 7.24
CA VAL A 79 -3.49 7.61 6.19
C VAL A 79 -2.85 8.02 4.87
N LEU A 80 -2.40 7.04 4.09
CA LEU A 80 -1.81 7.29 2.77
C LEU A 80 -2.34 6.28 1.76
N THR A 81 -2.64 6.77 0.56
CA THR A 81 -2.85 5.93 -0.62
C THR A 81 -2.29 6.61 -1.89
N GLY A 82 -2.15 5.83 -2.96
CA GLY A 82 -1.55 6.29 -4.20
C GLY A 82 -2.45 6.14 -5.42
N ILE A 83 -2.18 6.98 -6.41
CA ILE A 83 -2.69 6.88 -7.78
C ILE A 83 -1.55 6.32 -8.63
N MET A 84 -1.78 5.16 -9.25
CA MET A 84 -0.98 4.66 -10.38
C MET A 84 -1.68 5.11 -11.67
N PRO A 85 -1.19 6.15 -12.39
CA PRO A 85 -1.86 6.71 -13.56
C PRO A 85 -1.69 5.87 -14.84
N SER A 86 -1.55 4.55 -14.73
CA SER A 86 -1.28 3.64 -15.84
C SER A 86 -2.51 3.35 -16.71
N ALA A 87 -3.71 3.43 -16.14
CA ALA A 87 -4.97 3.30 -16.86
C ALA A 87 -5.66 4.66 -17.03
N PRO A 88 -6.39 4.91 -18.14
CA PRO A 88 -7.13 6.15 -18.32
C PRO A 88 -8.27 6.35 -17.30
N LYS A 89 -8.77 5.26 -16.72
CA LYS A 89 -9.89 5.25 -15.77
C LYS A 89 -9.62 4.31 -14.61
N ILE A 90 -10.29 4.58 -13.49
CA ILE A 90 -10.29 3.73 -12.29
C ILE A 90 -11.34 2.63 -12.43
N HIS A 91 -11.15 1.52 -11.73
CA HIS A 91 -12.11 0.42 -11.63
C HIS A 91 -12.60 0.22 -10.19
N LEU A 92 -13.48 -0.76 -9.98
CA LEU A 92 -14.11 -1.02 -8.67
C LEU A 92 -13.09 -1.44 -7.59
N GLY A 93 -12.01 -2.12 -7.96
CA GLY A 93 -10.87 -2.36 -7.05
C GLY A 93 -10.30 -1.07 -6.46
N THR A 94 -9.97 -0.08 -7.31
CA THR A 94 -9.50 1.23 -6.87
C THR A 94 -10.50 1.90 -5.93
N ARG A 95 -11.79 1.85 -6.25
CA ARG A 95 -12.84 2.41 -5.40
C ARG A 95 -12.79 1.85 -3.96
N MET A 96 -12.53 0.56 -3.77
CA MET A 96 -12.44 -0.02 -2.42
C MET A 96 -11.28 0.53 -1.60
N VAL A 97 -10.13 0.79 -2.24
CA VAL A 97 -9.00 1.47 -1.61
C VAL A 97 -9.43 2.86 -1.13
N ILE A 98 -10.13 3.61 -1.99
CA ILE A 98 -10.56 4.98 -1.66
C ILE A 98 -11.62 5.03 -0.58
N GLU A 99 -12.57 4.09 -0.56
CA GLU A 99 -13.55 3.98 0.52
C GLU A 99 -12.90 3.67 1.89
N ASN A 100 -11.79 2.92 1.90
CA ASN A 100 -11.01 2.67 3.12
C ASN A 100 -10.13 3.87 3.51
N PHE A 101 -9.49 4.54 2.54
CA PHE A 101 -8.76 5.77 2.78
C PHE A 101 -9.66 6.84 3.39
N LYS A 102 -10.82 7.08 2.78
CA LYS A 102 -11.84 8.00 3.27
C LYS A 102 -12.26 7.66 4.70
N TYR A 103 -12.47 6.37 4.99
CA TYR A 103 -12.83 5.94 6.34
C TYR A 103 -11.81 6.41 7.38
N PHE A 104 -10.50 6.20 7.15
CA PHE A 104 -9.47 6.65 8.08
C PHE A 104 -9.38 8.18 8.18
N GLN A 105 -9.58 8.89 7.07
CA GLN A 105 -9.72 10.34 7.08
C GLN A 105 -10.90 10.80 7.95
N ASP A 106 -12.07 10.15 7.84
CA ASP A 106 -13.30 10.53 8.56
C ASP A 106 -13.25 10.19 10.07
N VAL A 107 -12.49 9.16 10.47
CA VAL A 107 -12.35 8.76 11.89
C VAL A 107 -11.21 9.45 12.63
N GLY A 108 -10.53 10.40 11.99
CA GLY A 108 -9.63 11.32 12.68
C GLY A 108 -8.15 11.16 12.36
N ALA A 109 -7.77 10.64 11.19
CA ALA A 109 -6.38 10.74 10.74
C ALA A 109 -5.91 12.20 10.81
N SER A 110 -4.78 12.44 11.47
CA SER A 110 -4.21 13.78 11.64
C SER A 110 -3.66 14.31 10.32
N GLU A 111 -3.17 13.41 9.47
CA GLU A 111 -2.73 13.74 8.11
C GLU A 111 -3.24 12.69 7.12
N ALA A 112 -3.75 13.14 5.98
CA ALA A 112 -4.15 12.28 4.87
C ALA A 112 -3.31 12.63 3.64
N TYR A 113 -2.71 11.62 3.00
CA TYR A 113 -1.83 11.80 1.84
C TYR A 113 -2.38 11.06 0.63
N LEU A 114 -2.47 11.79 -0.49
CA LEU A 114 -2.79 11.22 -1.79
C LEU A 114 -1.67 11.55 -2.77
N LEU A 115 -0.88 10.55 -3.16
CA LEU A 115 0.23 10.75 -4.08
C LEU A 115 -0.11 10.25 -5.49
N VAL A 116 0.55 10.82 -6.49
CA VAL A 116 0.56 10.31 -7.86
C VAL A 116 1.91 9.68 -8.14
N ALA A 117 1.91 8.39 -8.43
CA ALA A 117 3.10 7.58 -8.72
C ALA A 117 3.55 7.75 -10.18
N ASP A 118 3.81 8.99 -10.59
CA ASP A 118 4.14 9.34 -11.97
C ASP A 118 5.54 8.86 -12.40
N VAL A 119 6.52 8.90 -11.50
CA VAL A 119 7.87 8.35 -11.74
C VAL A 119 7.80 6.84 -11.87
N GLU A 120 7.02 6.17 -11.03
CA GLU A 120 6.78 4.73 -11.13
C GLU A 120 6.12 4.35 -12.47
N ALA A 121 5.12 5.11 -12.89
CA ALA A 121 4.43 4.90 -14.16
C ALA A 121 5.39 5.02 -15.36
N VAL A 122 6.30 6.01 -15.34
CA VAL A 122 7.35 6.13 -16.36
C VAL A 122 8.27 4.91 -16.34
N ALA A 123 8.75 4.53 -15.15
CA ALA A 123 9.75 3.47 -15.00
C ALA A 123 9.23 2.06 -15.33
N THR A 124 7.94 1.79 -15.11
CA THR A 124 7.38 0.44 -15.19
C THR A 124 6.35 0.25 -16.30
N ARG A 125 5.75 1.33 -16.81
CA ARG A 125 4.62 1.25 -17.77
C ARG A 125 4.89 1.96 -19.09
N GLY A 126 6.05 2.61 -19.25
CA GLY A 126 6.41 3.30 -20.50
C GLY A 126 5.57 4.54 -20.78
N LEU A 127 4.98 5.15 -19.75
CA LEU A 127 4.32 6.46 -19.87
C LEU A 127 5.37 7.58 -19.86
N THR A 128 5.02 8.72 -20.42
CA THR A 128 5.70 10.00 -20.13
C THR A 128 5.14 10.63 -18.84
N LEU A 129 5.92 11.53 -18.21
CA LEU A 129 5.45 12.31 -17.06
C LEU A 129 4.22 13.17 -17.41
N GLU A 130 4.18 13.71 -18.63
CA GLU A 130 3.06 14.52 -19.11
C GLU A 130 1.77 13.69 -19.18
N GLU A 131 1.83 12.49 -19.77
CA GLU A 131 0.68 11.58 -19.83
C GLU A 131 0.21 11.14 -18.45
N ALA A 132 1.16 10.79 -17.56
CA ALA A 132 0.86 10.41 -16.18
C ALA A 132 0.16 11.55 -15.43
N ARG A 133 0.69 12.77 -15.55
CA ARG A 133 0.11 13.98 -14.96
C ARG A 133 -1.28 14.27 -15.50
N LYS A 134 -1.45 14.21 -16.82
CA LYS A 134 -2.73 14.43 -17.50
C LYS A 134 -3.79 13.47 -16.97
N ARG A 135 -3.50 12.16 -16.94
CA ARG A 135 -4.43 11.13 -16.45
C ARG A 135 -4.81 11.36 -14.98
N ALA A 136 -3.81 11.71 -14.16
CA ALA A 136 -4.04 11.98 -12.75
C ALA A 136 -5.00 13.17 -12.54
N LEU A 137 -4.73 14.30 -13.21
CA LEU A 137 -5.51 15.54 -13.05
C LEU A 137 -6.88 15.48 -13.73
N GLU A 138 -6.98 14.89 -14.92
CA GLU A 138 -8.23 14.89 -15.70
C GLU A 138 -9.24 13.84 -15.21
N PHE A 139 -8.78 12.74 -14.61
CA PHE A 139 -9.67 11.65 -14.23
C PHE A 139 -9.47 11.14 -12.82
N HIS A 140 -8.27 10.70 -12.43
CA HIS A 140 -8.11 9.97 -11.15
C HIS A 140 -8.41 10.86 -9.94
N ILE A 141 -7.82 12.05 -9.87
CA ILE A 141 -8.06 12.99 -8.76
C ILE A 141 -9.54 13.40 -8.72
N PRO A 142 -10.18 13.86 -9.81
CA PRO A 142 -11.62 14.13 -9.82
C PRO A 142 -12.48 12.95 -9.37
N ALA A 143 -12.15 11.73 -9.81
CA ALA A 143 -12.89 10.53 -9.41
C ALA A 143 -12.73 10.23 -7.92
N TYR A 144 -11.54 10.44 -7.35
CA TYR A 144 -11.30 10.23 -5.92
C TYR A 144 -12.03 11.27 -5.07
N LEU A 145 -12.08 12.53 -5.52
CA LEU A 145 -12.89 13.58 -4.89
C LEU A 145 -14.39 13.24 -4.97
N ALA A 146 -14.87 12.75 -6.12
CA ALA A 146 -16.25 12.30 -6.27
C ALA A 146 -16.61 11.09 -5.39
N LEU A 147 -15.62 10.27 -5.02
CA LEU A 147 -15.76 9.19 -4.03
C LEU A 147 -15.74 9.67 -2.57
N GLY A 148 -15.56 10.98 -2.36
CA GLY A 148 -15.71 11.63 -1.06
C GLY A 148 -14.42 11.86 -0.30
N ILE A 149 -13.25 11.79 -0.95
CA ILE A 149 -12.02 12.33 -0.36
C ILE A 149 -12.22 13.83 -0.13
N ASP A 150 -11.95 14.29 1.09
CA ASP A 150 -11.98 15.70 1.44
C ASP A 150 -10.67 16.38 0.98
N PRO A 151 -10.70 17.28 -0.01
CA PRO A 151 -9.50 17.92 -0.53
C PRO A 151 -8.83 18.85 0.50
N ASP A 152 -9.61 19.48 1.39
CA ASP A 152 -9.09 20.43 2.38
C ASP A 152 -8.32 19.71 3.50
N ARG A 153 -8.58 18.41 3.65
CA ARG A 153 -7.91 17.53 4.63
C ARG A 153 -6.93 16.55 3.97
N THR A 154 -6.60 16.74 2.70
CA THR A 154 -5.71 15.83 1.94
C THR A 154 -4.53 16.58 1.36
N LYS A 155 -3.33 16.06 1.61
CA LYS A 155 -2.08 16.55 1.01
C LYS A 155 -1.83 15.79 -0.29
N PHE A 156 -1.89 16.50 -1.41
CA PHE A 156 -1.64 15.96 -2.74
C PHE A 156 -0.21 16.23 -3.19
N TYR A 157 0.43 15.25 -3.83
CA TYR A 157 1.72 15.49 -4.52
C TYR A 157 1.99 14.49 -5.64
N PHE A 158 2.86 14.86 -6.56
CA PHE A 158 3.45 13.98 -7.58
C PHE A 158 4.82 13.48 -7.11
N GLN A 159 5.14 12.20 -7.31
CA GLN A 159 6.45 11.66 -6.96
C GLN A 159 7.59 12.47 -7.60
N SER A 160 7.42 12.87 -8.87
CA SER A 160 8.41 13.64 -9.63
C SER A 160 8.72 15.02 -9.03
N GLU A 161 7.76 15.61 -8.31
CA GLU A 161 7.89 16.93 -7.69
C GLU A 161 8.31 16.86 -6.21
N ASN A 162 8.20 15.68 -5.58
CA ASN A 162 8.54 15.50 -4.17
C ASN A 162 10.02 15.11 -3.98
N ARG A 163 10.88 16.14 -3.91
CA ARG A 163 12.34 15.96 -3.71
C ARG A 163 12.70 15.16 -2.46
N THR A 164 11.87 15.17 -1.42
CA THR A 164 12.13 14.40 -0.20
C THR A 164 11.91 12.91 -0.43
N VAL A 165 10.83 12.54 -1.11
CA VAL A 165 10.56 11.15 -1.52
C VAL A 165 11.70 10.63 -2.40
N LEU A 166 12.12 11.40 -3.41
CA LEU A 166 13.23 11.01 -4.29
C LEU A 166 14.55 10.79 -3.52
N ARG A 167 14.84 11.66 -2.53
CA ARG A 167 16.03 11.50 -1.65
C ARG A 167 15.92 10.28 -0.75
N LEU A 168 14.75 10.03 -0.15
CA LEU A 168 14.52 8.85 0.69
C LEU A 168 14.71 7.56 -0.12
N ALA A 169 14.16 7.49 -1.33
CA ALA A 169 14.32 6.33 -2.21
C ALA A 169 15.81 6.07 -2.50
N ALA A 170 16.59 7.13 -2.76
CA ALA A 170 18.04 7.02 -2.93
C ALA A 170 18.73 6.51 -1.66
N CYS A 171 18.37 7.01 -0.46
CA CYS A 171 18.90 6.51 0.81
C CYS A 171 18.55 5.03 1.05
N PHE A 172 17.34 4.61 0.68
CA PHE A 172 16.87 3.23 0.85
C PHE A 172 17.55 2.26 -0.09
N SER A 173 18.02 2.70 -1.26
CA SER A 173 18.74 1.86 -2.22
C SER A 173 19.95 1.16 -1.60
N GLY A 174 20.66 1.83 -0.68
CA GLY A 174 21.81 1.24 0.04
C GLY A 174 21.41 0.28 1.18
N LYS A 175 20.12 0.04 1.39
CA LYS A 175 19.57 -0.78 2.48
C LYS A 175 18.81 -2.00 1.98
N VAL A 176 18.78 -2.25 0.68
CA VAL A 176 18.11 -3.39 0.05
C VAL A 176 19.07 -4.09 -0.89
N THR A 177 19.04 -5.43 -0.95
CA THR A 177 19.85 -6.19 -1.91
C THR A 177 19.02 -6.65 -3.11
N MET A 178 19.67 -6.90 -4.24
CA MET A 178 18.99 -7.45 -5.42
C MET A 178 18.35 -8.80 -5.14
N ALA A 179 19.02 -9.69 -4.40
CA ALA A 179 18.47 -10.98 -3.99
C ALA A 179 17.17 -10.84 -3.18
N GLN A 180 17.06 -9.80 -2.34
CA GLN A 180 15.80 -9.51 -1.64
C GLN A 180 14.72 -9.01 -2.58
N MET A 181 15.06 -8.10 -3.50
CA MET A 181 14.10 -7.62 -4.50
C MET A 181 13.58 -8.79 -5.34
N GLU A 182 14.45 -9.71 -5.76
CA GLU A 182 14.08 -10.89 -6.54
C GLU A 182 13.22 -11.87 -5.74
N ALA A 183 13.54 -12.06 -4.45
CA ALA A 183 12.73 -12.90 -3.57
C ALA A 183 11.30 -12.35 -3.35
N ILE A 184 11.13 -11.03 -3.42
CA ILE A 184 9.84 -10.35 -3.21
C ILE A 184 9.05 -10.21 -4.52
N TYR A 185 9.71 -9.81 -5.61
CA TYR A 185 9.07 -9.41 -6.86
C TYR A 185 9.34 -10.36 -8.05
N GLY A 186 10.10 -11.44 -7.84
CA GLY A 186 10.49 -12.37 -8.90
C GLY A 186 11.52 -11.75 -9.84
N THR A 187 11.24 -11.71 -11.14
CA THR A 187 12.13 -11.06 -12.11
C THR A 187 12.11 -9.55 -11.93
N VAL A 188 13.25 -9.00 -11.50
CA VAL A 188 13.44 -7.58 -11.21
C VAL A 188 14.10 -6.87 -12.39
N THR A 189 13.53 -5.74 -12.79
CA THR A 189 14.14 -4.78 -13.73
C THR A 189 14.57 -3.53 -12.97
N PRO A 190 15.48 -2.69 -13.50
CA PRO A 190 15.83 -1.41 -12.87
C PRO A 190 14.60 -0.54 -12.57
N GLY A 191 13.60 -0.54 -13.46
CA GLY A 191 12.35 0.18 -13.24
C GLY A 191 11.57 -0.34 -12.02
N LYS A 192 11.49 -1.67 -11.84
CA LYS A 192 10.86 -2.28 -10.65
C LYS A 192 11.65 -2.01 -9.36
N VAL A 193 12.98 -1.92 -9.42
CA VAL A 193 13.79 -1.52 -8.25
C VAL A 193 13.44 -0.10 -7.83
N ILE A 194 13.42 0.84 -8.78
CA ILE A 194 13.10 2.24 -8.50
C ILE A 194 11.67 2.35 -7.94
N ALA A 195 10.71 1.66 -8.54
CA ALA A 195 9.32 1.60 -8.08
C ALA A 195 9.23 1.17 -6.60
N ALA A 196 9.80 0.03 -6.25
CA ALA A 196 9.75 -0.50 -4.89
C ALA A 196 10.41 0.43 -3.85
N LEU A 197 11.47 1.15 -4.24
CA LEU A 197 12.13 2.13 -3.37
C LEU A 197 11.30 3.40 -3.21
N LEU A 198 10.64 3.86 -4.27
CA LEU A 198 9.72 5.01 -4.23
C LEU A 198 8.49 4.69 -3.38
N ASP A 199 7.90 3.51 -3.51
CA ASP A 199 6.76 3.10 -2.68
C ASP A 199 7.09 3.13 -1.18
N ALA A 200 8.26 2.61 -0.81
CA ALA A 200 8.74 2.67 0.56
C ALA A 200 8.98 4.12 1.01
N ALA A 201 9.56 4.95 0.14
CA ALA A 201 9.80 6.37 0.42
C ALA A 201 8.51 7.17 0.61
N ASP A 202 7.51 6.93 -0.23
CA ASP A 202 6.20 7.55 -0.16
C ASP A 202 5.48 7.20 1.13
N VAL A 203 5.41 5.92 1.46
CA VAL A 203 4.69 5.49 2.67
C VAL A 203 5.36 6.00 3.94
N LEU A 204 6.69 6.14 3.96
CA LEU A 204 7.45 6.64 5.10
C LEU A 204 7.64 8.16 5.11
N TYR A 205 7.39 8.85 4.00
CA TYR A 205 7.56 10.29 3.86
C TYR A 205 6.85 11.12 4.94
N PRO A 206 5.58 10.81 5.34
CA PRO A 206 4.91 11.53 6.42
C PRO A 206 5.70 11.54 7.74
N GLN A 207 6.45 10.48 8.02
CA GLN A 207 7.23 10.34 9.24
C GLN A 207 8.51 11.20 9.26
N VAL A 208 8.90 11.80 8.13
CA VAL A 208 10.03 12.74 8.08
C VAL A 208 9.76 13.97 8.95
N ARG A 209 8.52 14.46 8.97
CA ARG A 209 8.10 15.62 9.77
C ARG A 209 7.49 15.21 11.11
N ALA A 210 6.88 14.03 11.18
CA ALA A 210 6.24 13.50 12.37
C ALA A 210 6.85 12.14 12.74
N ARG A 211 8.08 12.17 13.25
CA ARG A 211 8.84 10.96 13.56
C ARG A 211 8.07 10.06 14.53
N GLY A 212 7.87 8.80 14.15
CA GLY A 212 7.16 7.82 14.96
C GLY A 212 5.64 7.86 14.87
N MET A 213 5.06 8.79 14.10
CA MET A 213 3.62 8.78 13.82
C MET A 213 3.25 7.51 13.05
N ILE A 214 2.28 6.74 13.55
CA ILE A 214 1.85 5.50 12.91
C ILE A 214 1.09 5.81 11.62
N GLY A 215 1.40 5.08 10.56
CA GLY A 215 0.69 5.14 9.28
C GLY A 215 -0.32 4.01 9.15
N VAL A 216 -1.42 4.23 8.43
CA VAL A 216 -2.33 3.18 7.96
C VAL A 216 -2.45 3.25 6.44
N ILE A 217 -2.15 2.12 5.78
CA ILE A 217 -2.07 2.03 4.31
C ILE A 217 -3.14 1.05 3.82
N PRO A 218 -4.29 1.54 3.32
CA PRO A 218 -5.31 0.69 2.71
C PRO A 218 -4.88 0.27 1.31
N VAL A 219 -4.80 -1.03 1.06
CA VAL A 219 -4.32 -1.58 -0.22
C VAL A 219 -5.04 -2.90 -0.55
N GLY A 220 -4.85 -3.37 -1.79
CA GLY A 220 -5.15 -4.75 -2.16
C GLY A 220 -4.13 -5.71 -1.54
N ILE A 221 -4.50 -6.98 -1.41
CA ILE A 221 -3.64 -8.01 -0.82
C ILE A 221 -2.31 -8.22 -1.58
N ASP A 222 -2.34 -7.93 -2.86
CA ASP A 222 -1.23 -8.00 -3.81
C ASP A 222 -0.10 -7.02 -3.50
N GLN A 223 -0.36 -6.01 -2.66
CA GLN A 223 0.61 -4.99 -2.24
C GLN A 223 1.37 -5.34 -0.96
N ASP A 224 1.03 -6.43 -0.23
CA ASP A 224 1.78 -6.84 0.97
C ASP A 224 3.29 -7.06 0.73
N PRO A 225 3.76 -7.57 -0.43
CA PRO A 225 5.19 -7.64 -0.74
C PRO A 225 5.94 -6.31 -0.54
N HIS A 226 5.34 -5.18 -0.94
CA HIS A 226 5.89 -3.83 -0.73
C HIS A 226 5.93 -3.47 0.77
N MET A 227 4.87 -3.81 1.51
CA MET A 227 4.81 -3.61 2.95
C MET A 227 5.93 -4.37 3.68
N ARG A 228 6.21 -5.62 3.28
CA ARG A 228 7.29 -6.43 3.87
C ARG A 228 8.67 -5.82 3.62
N LEU A 229 8.95 -5.40 2.38
CA LEU A 229 10.21 -4.71 2.05
C LEU A 229 10.39 -3.46 2.90
N MET A 230 9.33 -2.66 3.04
CA MET A 230 9.36 -1.42 3.80
C MET A 230 9.66 -1.64 5.28
N ARG A 231 9.15 -2.70 5.89
CA ARG A 231 9.49 -3.06 7.29
C ARG A 231 10.98 -3.38 7.45
N ASP A 232 11.57 -4.07 6.47
CA ASP A 232 13.00 -4.33 6.46
C ASP A 232 13.82 -3.04 6.34
N ILE A 233 13.38 -2.11 5.49
CA ILE A 233 13.98 -0.78 5.35
C ILE A 233 13.89 -0.01 6.68
N VAL A 234 12.72 0.05 7.31
CA VAL A 234 12.52 0.73 8.61
C VAL A 234 13.46 0.14 9.67
N ARG A 235 13.57 -1.19 9.75
CA ARG A 235 14.46 -1.86 10.70
C ARG A 235 15.92 -1.48 10.48
N ARG A 236 16.39 -1.47 9.23
CA ARG A 236 17.78 -1.16 8.86
C ARG A 236 18.13 0.32 8.99
N THR A 237 17.14 1.19 8.93
CA THR A 237 17.31 2.65 8.98
C THR A 237 16.84 3.26 10.31
N LYS A 238 16.51 2.44 11.32
CA LYS A 238 16.00 2.90 12.62
C LYS A 238 16.90 3.94 13.31
N ARG A 239 18.23 3.80 13.21
CA ARG A 239 19.18 4.77 13.81
C ARG A 239 19.21 6.09 13.04
N GLU A 240 18.98 6.05 11.73
CA GLU A 240 19.09 7.19 10.82
C GLU A 240 17.81 8.03 10.84
N PHE A 241 16.64 7.39 10.64
CA PHE A 241 15.37 8.08 10.54
C PHE A 241 14.45 7.89 11.76
N GLY A 242 14.59 6.77 12.47
CA GLY A 242 13.69 6.35 13.54
C GLY A 242 12.22 6.32 13.13
N PHE A 243 11.96 5.90 11.90
CA PHE A 243 10.63 5.56 11.43
C PHE A 243 10.10 4.34 12.18
N VAL A 244 8.78 4.24 12.22
CA VAL A 244 8.04 3.07 12.68
C VAL A 244 7.38 2.38 11.49
N PRO A 245 7.23 1.05 11.52
CA PRO A 245 6.49 0.35 10.49
C PRO A 245 5.04 0.84 10.43
N PRO A 246 4.49 1.15 9.24
CA PRO A 246 3.07 1.44 9.10
C PRO A 246 2.23 0.16 9.28
N ALA A 247 0.98 0.35 9.69
CA ALA A 247 -0.08 -0.63 9.61
C ALA A 247 -0.67 -0.67 8.20
N SER A 248 -1.33 -1.78 7.87
CA SER A 248 -2.00 -1.96 6.58
C SER A 248 -3.31 -2.72 6.74
N VAL A 249 -4.28 -2.40 5.87
CA VAL A 249 -5.55 -3.13 5.76
C VAL A 249 -5.72 -3.62 4.35
N TYR A 250 -6.15 -4.88 4.22
CA TYR A 250 -6.22 -5.55 2.93
C TYR A 250 -7.66 -5.94 2.60
N HIS A 251 -8.08 -5.62 1.38
CA HIS A 251 -9.37 -6.03 0.84
C HIS A 251 -9.20 -7.13 -0.20
N LYS A 252 -10.22 -7.97 -0.34
CA LYS A 252 -10.31 -9.01 -1.38
C LYS A 252 -10.33 -8.39 -2.77
N PHE A 253 -9.86 -9.12 -3.77
CA PHE A 253 -10.02 -8.69 -5.17
C PHE A 253 -11.49 -8.51 -5.54
N THR A 254 -11.76 -7.57 -6.44
CA THR A 254 -13.06 -7.52 -7.10
C THR A 254 -13.08 -8.61 -8.17
N PRO A 255 -14.07 -9.51 -8.18
CA PRO A 255 -14.26 -10.46 -9.27
C PRO A 255 -14.46 -9.78 -10.63
#